data_AF-A0A7S2GMN8-F1
#
_entry.id   AF-A0A7S2GMN8-F1
#
_cell.length_a   1.000
_cell.length_b   1.000
_cell.length_c   1.000
_cell.angle_alpha   90.00
_cell.angle_beta   90.00
_cell.angle_gamma   90.00
#
_symmetry.space_group_name_H-M   'P 1'
#
loop_
_entity.id
_entity.type
_entity.pdbx_description
1 polymer ?
#
loop_
_entity_poly.entity_id
_entity_poly.type
_entity_poly.pdbx_seq_one_letter_code
_entity_poly.pdbx_strand_id
1 'polypeptide(L)'
;IVARQWVDMEPDMEFRCFVLGGDLVAISQYRHLIYFPRLVSSAQHVLSVIVAFFESTCLPRLQGIFPSDDYVIDLAVELDDSCGPETILVEPVGGTGISSHIKRVWAVEVNPYSETTDGCLYSWKHDAQLLLSGALLAVSRGSAPLRS
;
A
#
# COMPACT_ATOMS: atom_id res chain seq x y z
N ILE A 1 -10.27 8.84 23.11
CA ILE A 1 -8.87 9.22 22.80
C ILE A 1 -8.10 7.93 22.61
N VAL A 2 -7.44 7.77 21.46
CA VAL A 2 -6.55 6.64 21.19
C VAL A 2 -5.13 7.18 21.17
N ALA A 3 -4.24 6.61 21.98
CA ALA A 3 -2.81 6.90 21.93
C ALA A 3 -2.10 5.67 21.36
N ARG A 4 -1.18 5.89 20.43
CA ARG A 4 -0.38 4.84 19.79
C ARG A 4 1.09 5.10 20.07
N GLN A 5 1.87 4.03 20.11
CA GLN A 5 3.32 4.14 20.22
C GLN A 5 3.88 4.95 19.04
N TRP A 6 4.85 5.82 19.31
CA TRP A 6 5.59 6.51 18.26
C TRP A 6 6.53 5.53 17.57
N VAL A 7 6.48 5.49 16.25
CA VAL A 7 7.36 4.70 15.37
C VAL A 7 7.88 5.67 14.32
N ASP A 8 9.19 5.75 14.17
CA ASP A 8 9.80 6.56 13.11
C ASP A 8 9.61 5.83 11.77
N MET A 9 8.82 6.44 10.89
CA MET A 9 8.50 5.90 9.57
C MET A 9 9.10 6.80 8.51
N GLU A 10 9.71 6.19 7.51
CA GLU A 10 10.21 6.92 6.34
C GLU A 10 9.04 7.54 5.56
N PRO A 11 9.08 8.84 5.23
CA PRO A 11 7.94 9.55 4.63
C PRO A 11 7.44 8.99 3.30
N ASP A 12 8.30 8.30 2.55
CA ASP A 12 7.99 7.66 1.27
C ASP A 12 7.52 6.22 1.41
N MET A 13 7.50 5.69 2.62
CA MET A 13 7.04 4.33 2.94
C MET A 13 5.65 4.29 3.57
N GLU A 14 4.86 5.35 3.38
CA GLU A 14 3.43 5.39 3.70
C GLU A 14 2.59 5.31 2.42
N PHE A 15 1.56 4.46 2.42
CA PHE A 15 0.74 4.14 1.26
C PHE A 15 -0.75 4.13 1.59
N ARG A 16 -1.55 4.66 0.68
CA ARG A 16 -3.01 4.58 0.72
C ARG A 16 -3.49 3.49 -0.22
N CYS A 17 -4.19 2.50 0.33
CA CYS A 17 -4.66 1.33 -0.38
C CYS A 17 -6.20 1.35 -0.46
N PHE A 18 -6.74 1.11 -1.65
CA PHE A 18 -8.18 1.13 -1.93
C PHE A 18 -8.67 -0.31 -2.03
N VAL A 19 -9.64 -0.68 -1.19
CA VAL A 19 -10.24 -2.01 -1.16
C VAL A 19 -11.71 -1.91 -1.55
N LEU A 20 -12.11 -2.65 -2.57
CA LEU A 20 -13.47 -2.68 -3.09
C LEU A 20 -13.92 -4.14 -3.20
N GLY A 21 -15.03 -4.50 -2.55
CA GLY A 21 -15.53 -5.87 -2.55
C GLY A 21 -14.57 -6.87 -1.90
N GLY A 22 -13.68 -6.41 -1.02
CA GLY A 22 -12.59 -7.20 -0.45
C GLY A 22 -11.33 -7.32 -1.33
N ASP A 23 -11.35 -6.82 -2.57
CA ASP A 23 -10.20 -6.84 -3.47
C ASP A 23 -9.38 -5.54 -3.34
N LEU A 24 -8.05 -5.66 -3.28
CA LEU A 24 -7.14 -4.52 -3.33
C LEU A 24 -7.08 -3.99 -4.77
N VAL A 25 -7.67 -2.81 -5.03
CA VAL A 25 -7.86 -2.28 -6.40
C VAL A 25 -6.89 -1.19 -6.80
N ALA A 26 -6.29 -0.48 -5.85
CA ALA A 26 -5.31 0.57 -6.13
C ALA A 26 -4.42 0.85 -4.92
N ILE A 27 -3.19 1.30 -5.17
CA ILE A 27 -2.25 1.74 -4.15
C ILE A 27 -1.63 3.08 -4.59
N SER A 28 -1.62 4.06 -3.69
CA SER A 28 -0.98 5.36 -3.89
C SER A 28 0.10 5.54 -2.83
N GLN A 29 1.21 6.17 -3.20
CA GLN A 29 2.02 6.85 -2.20
C GLN A 29 1.16 7.85 -1.42
N TYR A 30 1.27 7.86 -0.08
CA TYR A 30 0.49 8.75 0.77
C TYR A 30 0.96 10.21 0.62
N ARG A 31 2.28 10.43 0.71
CA ARG A 31 2.93 11.75 0.55
C ARG A 31 3.14 12.14 -0.92
N HIS A 32 2.05 12.10 -1.67
CA HIS A 32 1.98 12.32 -3.12
C HIS A 32 2.40 13.70 -3.64
N LEU A 33 2.66 14.67 -2.75
CA LEU A 33 3.17 16.00 -3.13
C LEU A 33 4.70 16.06 -3.22
N ILE A 34 5.41 14.99 -2.87
CA ILE A 34 6.87 14.91 -2.87
C ILE A 34 7.30 13.73 -3.75
N TYR A 35 8.27 13.97 -4.62
CA TYR A 35 8.86 12.94 -5.49
C TYR A 35 10.01 12.21 -4.79
N PHE A 36 9.99 10.88 -4.79
CA PHE A 36 11.02 10.04 -4.19
C PHE A 36 11.62 9.09 -5.23
N PRO A 37 12.79 9.43 -5.81
CA PRO A 37 13.43 8.62 -6.86
C PRO A 37 13.69 7.17 -6.45
N ARG A 38 14.06 6.94 -5.18
CA ARG A 38 14.34 5.60 -4.64
C ARG A 38 13.08 4.72 -4.61
N LEU A 39 11.92 5.30 -4.27
CA LEU A 39 10.65 4.58 -4.28
C LEU A 39 10.29 4.15 -5.70
N VAL A 40 10.42 5.05 -6.69
CA VAL A 40 10.14 4.72 -8.10
C VAL A 40 11.03 3.59 -8.60
N SER A 41 12.32 3.62 -8.24
CA SER A 41 13.29 2.59 -8.64
C SER A 41 12.98 1.21 -8.06
N SER A 42 12.18 1.16 -7.00
CA SER A 42 11.90 -0.03 -6.19
C SER A 42 10.40 -0.33 -6.05
N ALA A 43 9.56 0.33 -6.85
CA ALA A 43 8.11 0.30 -6.72
C ALA A 43 7.55 -1.13 -6.80
N GLN A 44 8.14 -1.99 -7.64
CA GLN A 44 7.71 -3.38 -7.78
C GLN A 44 7.93 -4.21 -6.51
N HIS A 45 9.06 -4.01 -5.83
CA HIS A 45 9.38 -4.71 -4.59
C HIS A 45 8.43 -4.28 -3.47
N VAL A 46 8.23 -2.97 -3.32
CA VAL A 46 7.29 -2.39 -2.35
C VAL A 46 5.86 -2.86 -2.59
N LEU A 47 5.42 -2.87 -3.86
CA LEU A 47 4.11 -3.40 -4.24
C LEU A 47 3.93 -4.86 -3.80
N SER A 48 4.91 -5.73 -4.09
CA SER A 48 4.86 -7.14 -3.71
C SER A 48 4.75 -7.32 -2.18
N VAL A 49 5.46 -6.50 -1.41
CA VAL A 49 5.40 -6.52 0.06
C VAL A 49 4.03 -6.09 0.58
N ILE A 50 3.47 -5.00 0.05
CA ILE A 50 2.16 -4.49 0.45
C ILE A 50 1.05 -5.50 0.13
N VAL A 51 1.05 -6.05 -1.09
CA VAL A 51 0.07 -7.05 -1.52
C VAL A 51 0.15 -8.30 -0.63
N ALA A 52 1.36 -8.82 -0.40
CA ALA A 52 1.55 -9.99 0.45
C ALA A 52 1.07 -9.74 1.89
N PHE A 53 1.35 -8.57 2.48
CA PHE A 53 0.85 -8.21 3.80
C PHE A 53 -0.68 -8.09 3.81
N PHE A 54 -1.26 -7.43 2.80
CA PHE A 54 -2.71 -7.27 2.70
C PHE A 54 -3.42 -8.63 2.65
N GLU A 55 -3.01 -9.52 1.74
CA GLU A 55 -3.65 -10.83 1.55
C GLU A 55 -3.47 -11.75 2.76
N SER A 56 -2.28 -11.78 3.35
CA SER A 56 -1.96 -12.68 4.47
C SER A 56 -2.47 -12.18 5.82
N THR A 57 -2.62 -10.87 5.99
CA THR A 57 -2.87 -10.25 7.31
C THR A 57 -4.13 -9.38 7.33
N CYS A 58 -4.27 -8.41 6.44
CA CYS A 58 -5.40 -7.47 6.48
C CYS A 58 -6.72 -8.13 6.07
N LEU A 59 -6.75 -8.77 4.91
CA LEU A 59 -7.94 -9.38 4.32
C LEU A 59 -8.65 -10.34 5.31
N PRO A 60 -7.98 -11.37 5.89
CA PRO A 60 -8.67 -12.30 6.81
C PRO A 60 -9.14 -11.65 8.12
N ARG A 61 -8.62 -10.47 8.48
CA ARG A 61 -9.01 -9.75 9.72
C ARG A 61 -10.12 -8.74 9.50
N LEU A 62 -10.26 -8.23 8.28
CA LEU A 62 -11.22 -7.18 7.93
C LEU A 62 -12.41 -7.69 7.11
N GLN A 63 -12.35 -8.93 6.62
CA GLN A 63 -13.45 -9.55 5.87
C GLN A 63 -14.75 -9.58 6.69
N GLY A 64 -15.82 -9.05 6.10
CA GLY A 64 -17.15 -8.95 6.69
C GLY A 64 -17.29 -7.88 7.79
N ILE A 65 -16.26 -7.07 8.04
CA ILE A 65 -16.30 -6.01 9.06
C ILE A 65 -16.97 -4.74 8.52
N PHE A 66 -16.76 -4.43 7.23
CA PHE A 66 -17.27 -3.21 6.60
C PHE A 66 -18.41 -3.53 5.62
N PRO A 67 -19.35 -2.59 5.40
CA PRO A 67 -20.36 -2.75 4.36
C PRO A 67 -19.70 -3.06 3.00
N SER A 68 -20.13 -4.16 2.37
CA SER A 68 -19.57 -4.64 1.10
C SER A 68 -18.07 -4.93 1.08
N ASP A 69 -17.39 -4.92 2.24
CA ASP A 69 -15.92 -4.94 2.34
C ASP A 69 -15.23 -3.82 1.54
N ASP A 70 -15.88 -2.66 1.47
CA ASP A 70 -15.35 -1.45 0.84
C ASP A 70 -14.70 -0.54 1.89
N TYR A 71 -13.39 -0.29 1.78
CA TYR A 71 -12.66 0.61 2.68
C TYR A 71 -11.34 1.09 2.08
N VAL A 72 -10.83 2.19 2.62
CA VAL A 72 -9.47 2.67 2.32
C VAL A 72 -8.60 2.36 3.52
N ILE A 73 -7.45 1.72 3.32
CA ILE A 73 -6.51 1.40 4.39
C ILE A 73 -5.16 2.06 4.13
N ASP A 74 -4.67 2.80 5.11
CA ASP A 74 -3.34 3.37 5.09
C ASP A 74 -2.37 2.36 5.70
N LEU A 75 -1.37 1.97 4.91
CA LEU A 75 -0.34 1.01 5.27
C LEU A 75 1.02 1.69 5.27
N ALA A 76 1.93 1.20 6.09
CA ALA A 76 3.27 1.73 6.11
C ALA A 76 4.34 0.65 6.28
N VAL A 77 5.45 0.79 5.56
CA VAL A 77 6.53 -0.18 5.51
C VAL A 77 7.67 0.31 6.39
N GLU A 78 7.94 -0.39 7.49
CA GLU A 78 9.07 -0.09 8.37
C GLU A 78 10.33 -0.73 7.78
N LEU A 79 11.31 0.13 7.54
CA LEU A 79 12.61 -0.23 6.99
C LEU A 79 13.58 -0.59 8.13
N ASP A 80 14.51 -1.52 7.88
CA ASP A 80 15.63 -1.88 8.75
C ASP A 80 16.81 -0.96 8.43
N ASP A 81 16.94 0.09 9.24
CA ASP A 81 17.91 1.16 9.09
C ASP A 81 19.38 0.69 9.21
N SER A 82 19.62 -0.50 9.77
CA SER A 82 20.96 -1.08 9.90
C SER A 82 21.69 -1.29 8.57
N CYS A 83 20.94 -1.32 7.47
CA CYS A 83 21.45 -1.59 6.13
C CYS A 83 21.59 -0.34 5.24
N GLY A 84 21.25 0.84 5.80
CA GLY A 84 21.28 2.11 5.10
C GLY A 84 20.05 2.34 4.19
N PRO A 85 19.58 3.59 4.07
CA PRO A 85 18.26 3.93 3.50
C PRO A 85 18.04 3.47 2.04
N GLU A 86 19.08 3.52 1.21
CA GLU A 86 18.97 3.15 -0.22
C GLU A 86 18.98 1.63 -0.43
N THR A 87 19.76 0.89 0.38
CA THR A 87 19.91 -0.57 0.24
C THR A 87 18.60 -1.30 0.49
N ILE A 88 17.74 -0.72 1.33
CA ILE A 88 16.54 -1.39 1.83
C ILE A 88 15.50 -1.68 0.74
N LEU A 89 15.49 -0.85 -0.30
CA LEU A 89 14.49 -0.90 -1.36
C LEU A 89 14.98 -1.67 -2.59
N VAL A 90 16.26 -2.03 -2.66
CA VAL A 90 16.85 -2.64 -3.84
C VAL A 90 16.71 -4.16 -3.79
N GLU A 91 16.20 -4.77 -4.86
CA GLU A 91 16.19 -6.22 -4.96
C GLU A 91 17.62 -6.79 -5.04
N PRO A 92 17.88 -7.95 -4.41
CA PRO A 92 19.21 -8.54 -4.44
C PRO A 92 19.59 -8.89 -5.87
N VAL A 93 20.78 -8.46 -6.28
CA VAL A 93 21.34 -8.75 -7.61
C VAL A 93 21.39 -10.27 -7.81
N GLY A 94 20.64 -10.76 -8.81
CA GLY A 94 20.62 -12.18 -9.19
C GLY A 94 19.39 -12.98 -8.76
N GLY A 95 18.39 -12.37 -8.09
CA GLY A 95 17.06 -12.97 -7.90
C GLY A 95 16.98 -14.26 -7.07
N THR A 96 18.08 -14.68 -6.44
CA THR A 96 18.19 -15.95 -5.71
C THR A 96 18.24 -15.79 -4.18
N GLY A 97 18.09 -14.56 -3.66
CA GLY A 97 18.17 -14.27 -2.22
C GLY A 97 16.89 -13.64 -1.66
N ILE A 98 16.60 -13.94 -0.39
CA ILE A 98 15.67 -13.15 0.43
C ILE A 98 16.43 -11.88 0.83
N SER A 99 16.24 -10.78 0.10
CA SER A 99 16.54 -9.46 0.63
C SER A 99 15.20 -8.79 0.91
N SER A 100 14.87 -8.65 2.17
CA SER A 100 14.04 -7.53 2.52
C SER A 100 14.61 -6.97 3.80
N HIS A 101 15.29 -5.84 3.69
CA HIS A 101 15.57 -4.98 4.84
C HIS A 101 14.29 -4.26 5.29
N ILE A 102 13.15 -4.92 5.14
CA ILE A 102 11.85 -4.48 5.60
C ILE A 102 11.64 -5.22 6.91
N LYS A 103 11.56 -4.46 7.98
CA LYS A 103 11.39 -4.99 9.33
C LYS A 103 9.96 -5.47 9.55
N ARG A 104 8.97 -4.74 9.01
CA ARG A 104 7.55 -5.10 9.05
C ARG A 104 6.69 -4.13 8.23
N VAL A 105 5.41 -4.49 8.08
CA VAL A 105 4.36 -3.60 7.57
C VAL A 105 3.34 -3.33 8.67
N TRP A 106 2.87 -2.08 8.75
CA TRP A 106 1.89 -1.60 9.71
C TRP A 106 0.57 -1.26 9.02
N ALA A 107 -0.54 -1.65 9.62
CA ALA A 107 -1.84 -1.04 9.33
C ALA A 107 -1.98 0.23 10.18
N VAL A 108 -2.00 1.39 9.53
CA VAL A 108 -2.00 2.70 10.19
C VAL A 108 -3.43 3.16 10.44
N GLU A 109 -4.27 3.21 9.42
CA GLU A 109 -5.63 3.74 9.54
C GLU A 109 -6.57 3.03 8.56
N VAL A 110 -7.83 2.87 8.96
CA VAL A 110 -8.90 2.44 8.05
C VAL A 110 -9.91 3.58 7.94
N ASN A 111 -10.19 3.98 6.71
CA ASN A 111 -11.03 5.11 6.33
C ASN A 111 -12.24 4.61 5.51
N PRO A 112 -13.36 5.36 5.52
CA PRO A 112 -14.48 5.07 4.64
C PRO A 112 -14.09 5.08 3.15
N TYR A 113 -14.68 4.19 2.36
CA TYR A 113 -14.59 4.21 0.90
C TYR A 113 -15.49 5.30 0.32
N SER A 114 -15.01 6.54 0.29
CA SER A 114 -15.82 7.69 -0.07
C SER A 114 -14.96 8.84 -0.60
N GLU A 115 -15.57 9.71 -1.40
CA GLU A 115 -14.94 10.91 -1.97
C GLU A 115 -14.43 11.91 -0.90
N THR A 116 -14.87 11.78 0.35
CA THR A 116 -14.35 12.58 1.47
C THR A 116 -12.98 12.14 1.97
N THR A 117 -12.58 10.90 1.67
CA THR A 117 -11.24 10.38 1.95
C THR A 117 -10.32 10.84 0.82
N ASP A 118 -9.20 11.51 1.11
CA ASP A 118 -8.28 11.97 0.06
C ASP A 118 -7.83 10.80 -0.86
N GLY A 119 -7.85 10.99 -2.17
CA GLY A 119 -7.44 9.96 -3.13
C GLY A 119 -5.93 9.87 -3.33
N CYS A 120 -5.15 10.81 -2.79
CA CYS A 120 -3.72 10.97 -3.03
C CYS A 120 -3.41 11.06 -4.54
N LEU A 121 -2.68 10.11 -5.13
CA LEU A 121 -2.38 10.08 -6.57
C LEU A 121 -3.57 9.61 -7.42
N TYR A 122 -4.71 9.29 -6.82
CA TYR A 122 -5.96 9.01 -7.51
C TYR A 122 -6.98 10.11 -7.30
N SER A 123 -7.78 10.35 -8.33
CA SER A 123 -8.96 11.20 -8.25
C SER A 123 -10.20 10.32 -8.25
N TRP A 124 -11.04 10.44 -7.21
CA TRP A 124 -12.34 9.76 -7.17
C TRP A 124 -13.21 9.99 -8.40
N LYS A 125 -13.08 11.16 -9.03
CA LYS A 125 -13.82 11.53 -10.24
C LYS A 125 -13.14 11.04 -11.52
N HIS A 126 -11.83 11.26 -11.67
CA HIS A 126 -11.15 10.96 -12.94
C HIS A 126 -10.75 9.48 -13.04
N ASP A 127 -10.46 8.83 -11.91
CA ASP A 127 -10.13 7.41 -11.80
C ASP A 127 -11.34 6.57 -11.36
N ALA A 128 -12.56 7.12 -11.42
CA ALA A 128 -13.81 6.46 -11.00
C ALA A 128 -13.99 5.07 -11.61
N GLN A 129 -13.58 4.88 -12.87
CA GLN A 129 -13.65 3.58 -13.51
C GLN A 129 -12.78 2.53 -12.80
N LEU A 130 -11.57 2.91 -12.36
CA LEU A 130 -10.69 2.01 -11.62
C LEU A 130 -11.21 1.79 -10.19
N LEU A 131 -11.63 2.86 -9.51
CA LEU A 131 -12.00 2.81 -8.10
C LEU A 131 -13.41 2.25 -7.86
N LEU A 132 -14.35 2.43 -8.78
CA LEU A 132 -15.77 2.04 -8.57
C LEU A 132 -16.19 0.83 -9.39
N SER A 133 -15.38 0.39 -10.35
CA SER A 133 -15.65 -0.82 -11.10
C SER A 133 -14.51 -1.82 -10.89
N GLY A 134 -14.76 -2.89 -10.14
CA GLY A 134 -13.84 -4.03 -9.99
C GLY A 134 -13.56 -4.79 -11.31
N ALA A 135 -13.93 -4.21 -12.45
CA ALA A 135 -14.03 -4.86 -13.76
C ALA A 135 -12.75 -4.81 -14.60
N LEU A 136 -11.65 -4.22 -14.13
CA LEU A 136 -10.36 -4.23 -14.85
C LEU A 136 -9.27 -5.13 -14.23
N LEU A 137 -9.51 -5.72 -13.05
CA LEU A 137 -8.49 -6.52 -12.34
C LEU A 137 -8.77 -8.03 -12.33
N ALA A 138 -9.90 -8.49 -12.87
CA ALA A 138 -10.23 -9.91 -12.99
C ALA A 138 -9.32 -10.70 -13.98
N VAL A 139 -8.26 -10.09 -14.52
CA VAL A 139 -7.28 -10.76 -15.40
C VAL A 139 -6.03 -11.24 -14.65
N SER A 140 -5.77 -10.80 -13.42
CA SER A 140 -4.80 -11.46 -12.55
C SER A 140 -5.01 -11.05 -11.11
N ARG A 141 -5.33 -11.99 -10.21
CA ARG A 141 -5.09 -11.80 -8.78
C ARG A 141 -3.61 -11.42 -8.63
N GLY A 142 -3.30 -10.15 -8.35
CA GLY A 142 -1.92 -9.66 -8.21
C GLY A 142 -1.54 -8.34 -8.91
N SER A 143 -2.44 -7.51 -9.42
CA SER A 143 -2.05 -6.28 -10.15
C SER A 143 -2.78 -5.00 -9.74
N ALA A 144 -2.97 -4.76 -8.45
CA ALA A 144 -3.33 -3.42 -7.99
C ALA A 144 -2.23 -2.42 -8.44
N PRO A 145 -2.54 -1.41 -9.28
CA PRO A 145 -1.53 -0.46 -9.72
C PRO A 145 -1.03 0.37 -8.53
N LEU A 146 0.29 0.42 -8.36
CA LEU A 146 0.97 1.37 -7.48
C LEU A 146 1.27 2.65 -8.27
N ARG A 147 0.79 3.80 -7.79
CA ARG A 147 1.26 5.12 -8.22
C ARG A 147 2.24 5.66 -7.18
N SER A 148 3.43 6.07 -7.62
CA SER A 148 4.54 6.63 -6.83
C SER A 148 5.26 7.73 -7.62
#